data_AF-A0A8C5LDR0-F1
#
_entry.id   AF-A0A8C5LDR0-F1
#
_cell.length_a   1.000
_cell.length_b   1.000
_cell.length_c   1.000
_cell.angle_alpha   90.00
_cell.angle_beta   90.00
_cell.angle_gamma   90.00
#
_symmetry.space_group_name_H-M   'P 1'
#
loop_
_entity.id
_entity.type
_entity.pdbx_description
1 polymer ?
#
loop_
_entity_poly.entity_id
_entity_poly.type
_entity_poly.pdbx_seq_one_letter_code
_entity_poly.pdbx_strand_id
1 'polypeptide(L)'
;MEGGASIDMFSKVLENQLLQTTKLVESHLDSEIQKLDQMGEDELELLKEKRLEALRKAQQQKQEWLSKGHGEYREIPSERDFFQEVKESEKVVCHFYRDSTFSGNLMEPPFQSQKKFGTHFTKVEKKTIRGKKYDSDSDDD
;
A
#
# COMPACT_ATOMS: atom_id res chain seq x y z
N MET A 1 -12.43 59.06 5.14
CA MET A 1 -12.14 58.15 6.27
C MET A 1 -13.16 57.01 6.29
N GLU A 2 -13.35 56.27 5.20
CA GLU A 2 -14.37 55.19 5.11
C GLU A 2 -13.78 53.79 4.90
N GLY A 3 -12.57 53.66 4.32
CA GLY A 3 -11.97 52.36 4.02
C GLY A 3 -11.56 51.52 5.23
N GLY A 4 -11.28 52.14 6.38
CA GLY A 4 -10.90 51.43 7.61
C GLY A 4 -12.06 50.67 8.25
N ALA A 5 -13.28 51.21 8.20
CA ALA A 5 -14.46 50.61 8.81
C ALA A 5 -14.89 49.30 8.11
N SER A 6 -14.73 49.23 6.77
CA SER A 6 -15.04 48.02 6.00
C SER A 6 -14.01 46.90 6.23
N ILE A 7 -12.73 47.24 6.37
CA ILE A 7 -11.65 46.26 6.68
C ILE A 7 -11.83 45.71 8.10
N ASP A 8 -12.16 46.58 9.08
CA ASP A 8 -12.43 46.16 10.45
C ASP A 8 -13.71 45.30 10.55
N MET A 9 -14.75 45.60 9.77
CA MET A 9 -15.95 44.74 9.70
C MET A 9 -15.64 43.38 9.08
N PHE A 10 -14.86 43.33 8.00
CA PHE A 10 -14.46 42.06 7.39
C PHE A 10 -13.61 41.22 8.34
N SER A 11 -12.66 41.83 9.04
CA SER A 11 -11.83 41.16 10.05
C SER A 11 -12.68 40.56 11.18
N LYS A 12 -13.64 41.34 11.71
CA LYS A 12 -14.57 40.86 12.76
C LYS A 12 -15.48 39.72 12.30
N VAL A 13 -15.93 39.73 11.05
CA VAL A 13 -16.75 38.63 10.50
C VAL A 13 -15.91 37.35 10.38
N LEU A 14 -14.67 37.46 9.92
CA LEU A 14 -13.74 36.34 9.77
C LEU A 14 -13.35 35.74 11.12
N GLU A 15 -13.05 36.60 12.11
CA GLU A 15 -12.78 36.20 13.49
C GLU A 15 -13.98 35.49 14.12
N ASN A 16 -15.19 36.02 13.95
CA ASN A 16 -16.39 35.40 14.50
C ASN A 16 -16.68 34.06 13.81
N GLN A 17 -16.48 33.96 12.49
CA GLN A 17 -16.65 32.70 11.77
C GLN A 17 -15.64 31.64 12.23
N LEU A 18 -14.38 32.02 12.41
CA LEU A 18 -13.34 31.15 12.98
C LEU A 18 -13.73 30.69 14.39
N LEU A 19 -14.20 31.60 15.24
CA LEU A 19 -14.62 31.30 16.60
C LEU A 19 -15.80 30.32 16.65
N GLN A 20 -16.78 30.46 15.74
CA GLN A 20 -17.90 29.52 15.62
C GLN A 20 -17.41 28.14 15.16
N THR A 21 -16.47 28.07 14.21
CA THR A 21 -15.90 26.78 13.78
C THR A 21 -15.14 26.08 14.90
N THR A 22 -14.35 26.81 15.70
CA THR A 22 -13.63 26.25 16.84
C THR A 22 -14.59 25.73 17.90
N LYS A 23 -15.64 26.49 18.24
CA LYS A 23 -16.68 26.05 19.20
C LYS A 23 -17.41 24.80 18.75
N LEU A 24 -17.71 24.69 17.45
CA LEU A 24 -18.34 23.49 16.90
C LEU A 24 -17.42 22.27 17.05
N VAL A 25 -16.12 22.43 16.75
CA VAL A 25 -15.13 21.36 16.90
C VAL A 25 -14.94 20.97 18.37
N GLU A 26 -14.84 21.94 19.29
CA GLU A 26 -14.77 21.71 20.74
C GLU A 26 -16.00 20.96 21.25
N SER A 27 -17.20 21.41 20.88
CA SER A 27 -18.45 20.74 21.30
C SER A 27 -18.56 19.31 20.77
N HIS A 28 -18.02 19.04 19.58
CA HIS A 28 -17.96 17.70 19.01
C HIS A 28 -16.97 16.81 19.79
N LEU A 29 -15.82 17.35 20.15
CA LEU A 29 -14.82 16.68 21.00
C LEU A 29 -15.40 16.36 22.38
N ASP A 30 -16.05 17.32 23.04
CA ASP A 30 -16.68 17.14 24.35
C ASP A 30 -17.76 16.05 24.31
N SER A 31 -18.58 16.03 23.25
CA SER A 31 -19.61 15.00 23.06
C SER A 31 -18.99 13.60 22.89
N GLU A 32 -17.86 13.49 22.20
CA GLU A 32 -17.19 12.21 22.01
C GLU A 32 -16.51 11.74 23.30
N ILE A 33 -15.89 12.65 24.07
CA ILE A 33 -15.33 12.34 25.40
C ILE A 33 -16.44 11.83 26.32
N GLN A 34 -17.60 12.51 26.35
CA GLN A 34 -18.72 12.09 27.18
C GLN A 34 -19.26 10.71 26.79
N LYS A 35 -19.28 10.37 25.50
CA LYS A 35 -19.64 9.02 25.05
C LYS A 35 -18.63 7.99 25.54
N LEU A 36 -17.32 8.26 25.40
CA LEU A 36 -16.26 7.36 25.85
C LEU A 36 -16.34 7.09 27.36
N ASP A 37 -16.64 8.11 28.17
CA ASP A 37 -16.84 7.97 29.62
C ASP A 37 -18.11 7.20 29.98
N GLN A 38 -19.11 7.19 29.09
CA GLN A 38 -20.38 6.46 29.25
C GLN A 38 -20.39 5.10 28.55
N MET A 39 -19.32 4.73 27.84
CA MET A 39 -19.21 3.41 27.20
C MET A 39 -19.32 2.33 28.27
N GLY A 40 -20.34 1.48 28.15
CA GLY A 40 -20.54 0.34 29.03
C GLY A 40 -19.48 -0.74 28.85
N GLU A 41 -19.38 -1.64 29.83
CA GLU A 41 -18.46 -2.77 29.79
C GLU A 41 -18.68 -3.66 28.55
N ASP A 42 -19.94 -3.86 28.15
CA ASP A 42 -20.34 -4.64 26.96
C ASP A 42 -19.83 -4.02 25.65
N GLU A 43 -19.85 -2.69 25.52
CA GLU A 43 -19.39 -2.01 24.30
C GLU A 43 -17.86 -2.07 24.18
N LEU A 44 -17.17 -1.97 25.32
CA LEU A 44 -15.73 -2.15 25.38
C LEU A 44 -15.32 -3.58 25.04
N GLU A 45 -16.10 -4.58 25.47
CA GLU A 45 -15.88 -5.98 25.11
C GLU A 45 -16.07 -6.22 23.60
N LEU A 46 -17.11 -5.66 23.00
CA LEU A 46 -17.34 -5.73 21.55
C LEU A 46 -16.22 -5.06 20.76
N LEU A 47 -15.68 -3.94 21.24
CA LEU A 47 -14.54 -3.28 20.61
C LEU A 47 -13.26 -4.14 20.68
N LYS A 48 -13.03 -4.82 21.82
CA LYS A 48 -11.92 -5.76 21.98
C LYS A 48 -12.07 -6.95 21.04
N GLU A 49 -13.26 -7.53 20.95
CA GLU A 49 -13.56 -8.64 20.04
C GLU A 49 -13.29 -8.24 18.59
N LYS A 50 -13.79 -7.08 18.15
CA LYS A 50 -13.57 -6.56 16.80
C LYS A 50 -12.08 -6.34 16.50
N ARG A 51 -11.31 -5.81 17.46
CA ARG A 51 -9.86 -5.65 17.31
C ARG A 51 -9.15 -7.01 17.22
N LEU A 52 -9.54 -7.97 18.05
CA LEU A 52 -8.97 -9.31 18.04
C LEU A 52 -9.26 -10.02 16.71
N GLU A 53 -10.49 -9.89 16.19
CA GLU A 53 -10.87 -10.43 14.89
C GLU A 53 -10.07 -9.79 13.75
N ALA A 54 -9.92 -8.46 13.76
CA ALA A 54 -9.11 -7.75 12.77
C ALA A 54 -7.65 -8.20 12.78
N LEU A 55 -7.05 -8.36 13.97
CA LEU A 55 -5.69 -8.88 14.13
C LEU A 55 -5.57 -10.32 13.62
N ARG A 56 -6.54 -11.19 13.93
CA ARG A 56 -6.58 -12.57 13.43
C ARG A 56 -6.66 -12.60 11.90
N LYS A 57 -7.54 -11.80 11.29
CA LYS A 57 -7.67 -11.68 9.82
C LYS A 57 -6.38 -11.20 9.17
N ALA A 58 -5.74 -10.17 9.74
CA ALA A 58 -4.45 -9.67 9.24
C ALA A 58 -3.34 -10.74 9.33
N GLN A 59 -3.32 -11.51 10.42
CA GLN A 59 -2.37 -12.62 10.57
C GLN A 59 -2.62 -13.75 9.55
N GLN A 60 -3.88 -14.13 9.34
CA GLN A 60 -4.26 -15.13 8.35
C GLN A 60 -3.88 -14.70 6.93
N GLN A 61 -4.19 -13.45 6.57
CA GLN A 61 -3.80 -12.88 5.27
C GLN A 61 -2.27 -12.89 5.09
N LYS A 62 -1.53 -12.54 6.13
CA LYS A 62 -0.05 -12.62 6.11
C LYS A 62 0.44 -14.06 5.94
N GLN A 63 -0.17 -15.04 6.61
CA GLN A 63 0.16 -16.45 6.42
C GLN A 63 -0.16 -16.95 5.02
N GLU A 64 -1.29 -16.53 4.44
CA GLU A 64 -1.64 -16.86 3.06
C GLU A 64 -0.61 -16.29 2.08
N TRP A 65 -0.25 -15.01 2.21
CA TRP A 65 0.81 -14.40 1.41
C TRP A 65 2.15 -15.15 1.54
N LEU A 66 2.51 -15.58 2.75
CA LEU A 66 3.70 -16.40 2.98
C LEU A 66 3.60 -17.77 2.29
N SER A 67 2.44 -18.43 2.35
CA SER A 67 2.22 -19.73 1.69
C SER A 67 2.32 -19.66 0.16
N LYS A 68 1.95 -18.51 -0.40
CA LYS A 68 2.06 -18.18 -1.83
C LYS A 68 3.45 -17.65 -2.23
N GLY A 69 4.41 -17.55 -1.30
CA GLY A 69 5.77 -17.08 -1.61
C GLY A 69 5.95 -15.57 -1.71
N HIS A 70 4.97 -14.76 -1.28
CA HIS A 70 5.13 -13.30 -1.27
C HIS A 70 6.23 -12.86 -0.30
N GLY A 71 7.01 -11.85 -0.71
CA GLY A 71 8.14 -11.34 0.05
C GLY A 71 9.45 -12.13 -0.11
N GLU A 72 9.45 -13.21 -0.89
CA GLU A 72 10.66 -13.89 -1.35
C GLU A 72 11.01 -13.48 -2.78
N TYR A 73 12.30 -13.46 -3.10
CA TYR A 73 12.78 -13.21 -4.46
C TYR A 73 13.07 -14.55 -5.13
N ARG A 74 12.22 -14.97 -6.07
CA ARG A 74 12.31 -16.28 -6.74
C ARG A 74 12.54 -16.14 -8.24
N GLU A 75 13.34 -17.05 -8.80
CA GLU A 75 13.49 -17.21 -10.26
C GLU A 75 12.37 -18.07 -10.83
N ILE A 76 11.74 -17.61 -11.90
CA ILE A 76 10.75 -18.41 -12.63
C ILE A 76 11.36 -18.87 -13.96
N PRO A 77 11.50 -20.19 -14.18
CA PRO A 77 12.20 -20.75 -15.35
C PRO A 77 11.34 -20.83 -16.61
N SER A 78 10.02 -20.60 -16.52
CA SER A 78 9.06 -20.79 -17.61
C SER A 78 8.07 -19.64 -17.69
N GLU A 79 7.72 -19.23 -18.91
CA GLU A 79 6.68 -18.23 -19.19
C GLU A 79 5.31 -18.65 -18.63
N ARG A 80 4.99 -19.94 -18.68
CA ARG A 80 3.71 -20.46 -18.17
C ARG A 80 3.57 -20.25 -16.67
N ASP A 81 4.64 -20.51 -15.93
CA ASP A 81 4.68 -20.39 -14.48
C ASP A 81 4.64 -18.90 -14.09
N PHE A 82 5.26 -18.03 -14.89
CA PHE A 82 5.18 -16.58 -14.70
C PHE A 82 3.74 -16.07 -14.78
N PHE A 83 2.98 -16.50 -15.80
CA PHE A 83 1.58 -16.12 -15.93
C PHE A 83 0.69 -16.72 -14.84
N GLN A 84 1.02 -17.90 -14.32
CA GLN A 84 0.30 -18.47 -13.18
C GLN A 84 0.51 -17.62 -11.92
N GLU A 85 1.77 -17.31 -11.60
CA GLU A 85 2.13 -16.52 -10.42
C GLU A 85 1.51 -15.11 -10.44
N VAL A 86 1.51 -14.46 -11.62
CA VAL A 86 0.89 -13.14 -11.84
C VAL A 86 -0.64 -13.17 -11.72
N LYS A 87 -1.29 -14.29 -12.05
CA LYS A 87 -2.74 -14.43 -11.91
C LYS A 87 -3.16 -14.73 -10.47
N GLU A 88 -2.33 -15.40 -9.70
CA GLU A 88 -2.61 -15.80 -8.32
C GLU A 88 -2.31 -14.68 -7.31
N SER A 89 -1.53 -13.68 -7.71
CA SER A 89 -1.06 -12.58 -6.87
C SER A 89 -1.57 -11.21 -7.35
N GLU A 90 -2.16 -10.42 -6.44
CA GLU A 90 -2.65 -9.06 -6.78
C GLU A 90 -1.52 -8.07 -7.09
N LYS A 91 -0.38 -8.21 -6.39
CA LYS A 91 0.79 -7.33 -6.53
C LYS A 91 2.01 -8.16 -6.87
N VAL A 92 2.50 -8.00 -8.10
CA VAL A 92 3.70 -8.69 -8.58
C VAL A 92 4.71 -7.68 -9.09
N VAL A 93 5.96 -7.87 -8.70
CA VAL A 93 7.12 -7.14 -9.22
C VAL A 93 8.03 -8.16 -9.88
N CYS A 94 8.18 -8.06 -11.21
CA CYS A 94 9.01 -8.96 -11.99
C CYS A 94 10.24 -8.26 -12.55
N HIS A 95 11.41 -8.81 -12.28
CA HIS A 95 12.69 -8.37 -12.81
C HIS A 95 13.06 -9.18 -14.06
N PHE A 96 13.12 -8.52 -15.22
CA PHE A 96 13.53 -9.15 -16.48
C PHE A 96 15.03 -8.94 -16.75
N TYR A 97 15.81 -10.02 -16.74
CA TYR A 97 17.27 -9.97 -16.92
C TYR A 97 17.74 -10.73 -18.16
N ARG A 98 19.00 -10.51 -18.55
CA ARG A 98 19.70 -11.24 -19.62
C ARG A 98 21.10 -11.57 -19.12
N ASP A 99 21.56 -12.80 -19.31
CA ASP A 99 22.87 -13.28 -18.81
C ASP A 99 24.05 -12.44 -19.33
N SER A 100 23.95 -11.90 -20.55
CA SER A 100 25.00 -11.09 -21.17
C SER A 100 25.14 -9.68 -20.58
N THR A 101 24.16 -9.23 -19.81
CA THR A 101 24.19 -7.97 -19.06
C THR A 101 24.54 -8.25 -17.60
N PHE A 102 25.75 -8.77 -17.35
CA PHE A 102 26.31 -8.80 -16.00
C PHE A 102 26.72 -7.37 -15.61
N SER A 103 25.73 -6.52 -15.31
CA SER A 103 25.98 -5.30 -14.56
C SER A 103 26.10 -5.72 -13.10
N GLY A 104 27.34 -5.96 -12.64
CA GLY A 104 27.65 -6.40 -11.28
C GLY A 104 26.76 -5.72 -10.24
N ASN A 105 26.06 -6.53 -9.45
CA ASN A 105 25.38 -6.19 -8.20
C ASN A 105 24.36 -5.04 -8.20
N LEU A 106 24.04 -4.40 -9.33
CA LEU A 106 23.13 -3.24 -9.36
C LEU A 106 21.65 -3.66 -9.41
N MET A 107 21.37 -4.89 -9.84
CA MET A 107 20.01 -5.42 -10.03
C MET A 107 19.63 -6.52 -9.04
N GLU A 108 20.45 -6.81 -8.03
CA GLU A 108 19.90 -7.35 -6.78
C GLU A 108 19.19 -6.19 -6.11
N PRO A 109 17.85 -6.09 -6.23
CA PRO A 109 17.16 -4.93 -5.75
C PRO A 109 17.33 -4.93 -4.21
N PRO A 110 17.48 -3.77 -3.55
CA PRO A 110 17.52 -3.71 -2.08
C PRO A 110 16.27 -4.31 -1.42
N PHE A 111 15.25 -4.68 -2.20
CA PHE A 111 14.07 -5.47 -1.80
C PHE A 111 14.38 -6.83 -1.17
N GLN A 112 15.53 -7.46 -1.47
CA GLN A 112 15.89 -8.71 -0.77
C GLN A 112 16.08 -8.49 0.75
N SER A 113 16.45 -7.27 1.14
CA SER A 113 16.57 -6.86 2.55
C SER A 113 15.25 -6.37 3.17
N GLN A 114 14.29 -5.92 2.34
CA GLN A 114 13.00 -5.41 2.78
C GLN A 114 11.87 -6.37 2.40
N LYS A 115 11.57 -7.34 3.27
CA LYS A 115 10.40 -8.23 3.14
C LYS A 115 9.11 -7.41 3.12
N LYS A 116 8.63 -7.06 1.93
CA LYS A 116 7.30 -6.44 1.75
C LYS A 116 6.27 -7.55 1.65
N PHE A 117 5.67 -7.89 2.79
CA PHE A 117 4.56 -8.85 2.85
C PHE A 117 3.40 -8.35 1.97
N GLY A 118 2.86 -9.24 1.14
CA GLY A 118 1.78 -8.94 0.20
C GLY A 118 2.20 -8.54 -1.21
N THR A 119 3.50 -8.49 -1.52
CA THR A 119 3.99 -8.36 -2.91
C THR A 119 4.81 -9.59 -3.30
N HIS A 120 4.54 -10.14 -4.47
CA HIS A 120 5.27 -11.26 -5.03
C HIS A 120 6.45 -10.75 -5.85
N PHE A 121 7.68 -11.19 -5.55
CA PHE A 121 8.89 -10.72 -6.24
C PHE A 121 9.50 -11.85 -7.06
N THR A 122 9.58 -11.66 -8.37
CA THR A 122 10.06 -12.68 -9.31
C THR A 122 11.17 -12.13 -10.19
N LYS A 123 12.04 -13.00 -10.68
CA LYS A 123 12.92 -12.71 -11.81
C LYS A 123 12.71 -13.71 -12.93
N VAL A 124 12.78 -13.24 -14.16
CA VAL A 124 12.61 -14.07 -15.36
C VAL A 124 13.64 -13.65 -16.39
N GLU A 125 14.26 -14.64 -17.03
CA GLU A 125 15.17 -14.38 -18.12
C GLU A 125 14.42 -13.96 -19.38
N LYS A 126 14.88 -12.89 -20.05
CA LYS A 126 14.23 -12.34 -21.25
C LYS A 126 14.04 -13.36 -22.37
N LYS A 127 14.97 -14.33 -22.51
CA LYS A 127 14.88 -15.39 -23.54
C LYS A 127 13.72 -16.36 -23.31
N THR A 128 13.23 -16.45 -22.08
CA THR A 128 12.18 -17.40 -21.67
C THR A 128 10.78 -16.92 -22.05
N ILE A 129 10.59 -15.61 -22.21
CA ILE A 129 9.25 -14.98 -22.43
C ILE A 129 9.01 -14.62 -23.90
N ARG A 130 10.08 -14.47 -24.69
CA ARG A 130 9.91 -14.35 -26.14
C ARG A 130 9.73 -15.75 -26.69
N GLY A 131 8.48 -16.12 -26.98
CA GLY A 131 8.19 -17.35 -27.71
C GLY A 131 9.06 -17.43 -28.95
N LYS A 132 9.70 -18.59 -29.17
CA LYS A 132 10.57 -18.95 -30.31
C LYS A 132 9.92 -18.80 -31.72
N LYS A 133 8.78 -18.13 -31.85
CA LYS A 133 8.04 -17.98 -33.11
C LYS A 133 8.44 -16.75 -33.94
N TYR A 134 9.26 -15.83 -33.40
CA TYR A 134 9.63 -14.59 -34.09
C TYR A 134 11.12 -14.23 -34.07
N ASP A 135 12.02 -15.12 -33.66
CA ASP A 135 13.47 -14.88 -33.78
C ASP A 135 13.99 -15.16 -35.21
N SER A 136 13.34 -14.56 -36.21
CA SER A 136 13.92 -14.30 -37.53
C SER A 136 14.46 -12.87 -37.56
N ASP A 137 15.35 -12.53 -36.63
CA ASP A 137 16.23 -11.39 -36.82
C ASP A 137 17.37 -11.88 -37.71
N SER A 138 17.13 -11.75 -39.01
CA SER A 138 18.13 -11.83 -40.07
C SER A 138 19.01 -10.60 -39.96
N ASP A 139 20.07 -10.68 -39.16
CA ASP A 139 21.17 -9.71 -39.22
C ASP A 139 22.17 -10.19 -40.30
N ASP A 140 21.81 -9.96 -41.57
CA ASP A 140 22.76 -9.86 -42.68
C ASP A 140 22.90 -8.36 -43.01
N ASP A 141 24.03 -7.77 -42.59
CA ASP A 141 24.79 -6.70 -43.28
C ASP A 141 26.17 -6.51 -42.61
#